data_AF-A0AAV9DYY8-F1
#
_entry.id   AF-A0AAV9DYY8-F1
#
_cell.length_a   1.000
_cell.length_b   1.000
_cell.length_c   1.000
_cell.angle_alpha   90.00
_cell.angle_beta   90.00
_cell.angle_gamma   90.00
#
_symmetry.space_group_name_H-M   'P 1'
#
loop_
_entity.id
_entity.type
_entity.pdbx_description
1 polymer ?
#
loop_
_entity_poly.entity_id
_entity_poly.type
_entity_poly.pdbx_seq_one_letter_code
_entity_poly.pdbx_strand_id
1 'polypeptide(L)'
;MASRTLSVLPISFSPGSTRGGTVRCSVPVHLNRRLADALSSPLFGCPVSLSSNSTPLLWRRSRPISTVFFMLPTANPERTSSSKIPKWSSRSIKSFSMGELEARKLKYPTTGTEALLMGILVEGTSLAAKFLRANGITLFKVREETVKLLGKSDLYFFSPEHPPLTEPAQRALDWAVDEKLKSGEDGEITTAHMLLGIWSEKDSAGHKIMASLGFDDEKAKELAKSADKEFELSYR
;
A
#
# COMPACT_ATOMS: atom_id res chain seq x y z
N MET A 1 61.32 -24.63 23.95
CA MET A 1 61.73 -25.44 22.77
C MET A 1 60.67 -26.48 22.50
N ALA A 2 59.82 -26.28 21.49
CA ALA A 2 59.07 -27.31 20.80
C ALA A 2 58.37 -26.66 19.60
N SER A 3 59.02 -26.81 18.43
CA SER A 3 58.57 -26.32 17.14
C SER A 3 57.37 -27.14 16.65
N ARG A 4 56.31 -26.49 16.16
CA ARG A 4 55.33 -27.12 15.27
C ARG A 4 55.20 -26.31 13.99
N THR A 5 55.63 -26.97 12.94
CA THR A 5 55.78 -26.57 11.54
C THR A 5 54.41 -26.43 10.86
N LEU A 6 54.18 -25.27 10.23
CA LEU A 6 53.14 -25.06 9.24
C LEU A 6 53.64 -25.59 7.88
N SER A 7 52.92 -26.55 7.28
CA SER A 7 53.15 -26.99 5.90
C SER A 7 51.99 -26.58 5.01
N VAL A 8 52.36 -26.16 3.82
CA VAL A 8 51.62 -25.37 2.83
C VAL A 8 51.40 -26.23 1.57
N LEU A 9 50.20 -26.10 0.96
CA LEU A 9 49.80 -26.42 -0.44
C LEU A 9 49.71 -27.91 -0.87
N PRO A 10 49.05 -28.29 -2.02
CA PRO A 10 48.61 -27.45 -3.16
C PRO A 10 47.19 -27.69 -3.72
N ILE A 11 46.82 -26.73 -4.58
CA ILE A 11 45.72 -26.73 -5.56
C ILE A 11 45.97 -27.79 -6.63
N SER A 12 44.94 -28.56 -6.99
CA SER A 12 44.96 -29.44 -8.17
C SER A 12 43.83 -29.10 -9.15
N PHE A 13 44.26 -28.62 -10.31
CA PHE A 13 43.53 -28.52 -11.57
C PHE A 13 43.48 -29.90 -12.24
N SER A 14 42.37 -30.25 -12.89
CA SER A 14 42.36 -31.28 -13.95
C SER A 14 41.36 -30.93 -15.05
N PRO A 15 41.73 -31.07 -16.34
CA PRO A 15 40.90 -30.77 -17.51
C PRO A 15 40.40 -32.00 -18.28
N GLY A 16 39.43 -31.75 -19.18
CA GLY A 16 39.14 -32.54 -20.39
C GLY A 16 37.87 -33.39 -20.34
N SER A 17 37.19 -33.73 -21.43
CA SER A 17 37.12 -33.25 -22.81
C SER A 17 36.04 -34.09 -23.53
N THR A 18 35.30 -33.44 -24.44
CA THR A 18 34.77 -33.96 -25.73
C THR A 18 33.48 -34.79 -25.91
N ARG A 19 32.81 -34.39 -27.02
CA ARG A 19 31.79 -35.02 -27.88
C ARG A 19 30.34 -34.94 -27.38
N GLY A 20 29.35 -34.50 -28.16
CA GLY A 20 29.27 -34.08 -29.56
C GLY A 20 27.79 -34.10 -29.96
N GLY A 21 27.32 -33.17 -30.80
CA GLY A 21 25.91 -33.16 -31.24
C GLY A 21 25.44 -31.83 -31.81
N THR A 22 25.86 -31.56 -33.04
CA THR A 22 25.36 -30.50 -33.94
C THR A 22 23.90 -30.72 -34.34
N VAL A 23 23.04 -29.69 -34.25
CA VAL A 23 22.07 -29.34 -35.31
C VAL A 23 21.93 -27.81 -35.38
N ARG A 24 22.25 -27.26 -36.54
CA ARG A 24 22.08 -25.84 -36.91
C ARG A 24 20.65 -25.59 -37.43
N CYS A 25 20.18 -24.37 -37.14
CA CYS A 25 19.52 -23.38 -38.00
C CYS A 25 18.77 -23.89 -39.26
N SER A 26 17.60 -23.37 -39.64
CA SER A 26 17.42 -22.01 -40.16
C SER A 26 15.93 -21.80 -40.49
N VAL A 27 15.42 -20.59 -40.27
CA VAL A 27 14.13 -20.12 -40.83
C VAL A 27 14.39 -19.51 -42.21
N PRO A 28 13.50 -19.69 -43.19
CA PRO A 28 13.36 -18.70 -44.25
C PRO A 28 11.92 -18.19 -44.39
N VAL A 29 11.86 -16.88 -44.65
CA VAL A 29 10.71 -16.15 -45.21
C VAL A 29 10.80 -16.29 -46.73
N HIS A 30 9.69 -16.59 -47.44
CA HIS A 30 9.27 -15.84 -48.64
C HIS A 30 7.96 -16.32 -49.30
N LEU A 31 7.22 -15.30 -49.72
CA LEU A 31 6.09 -15.13 -50.64
C LEU A 31 6.08 -15.97 -51.95
N ASN A 32 4.90 -16.50 -52.32
CA ASN A 32 4.33 -16.65 -53.69
C ASN A 32 2.94 -17.29 -53.54
N ARG A 33 1.78 -16.75 -53.96
CA ARG A 33 1.25 -16.29 -55.27
C ARG A 33 1.32 -17.35 -56.38
N ARG A 34 0.16 -18.00 -56.64
CA ARG A 34 -0.48 -18.37 -57.93
C ARG A 34 -1.42 -19.57 -57.71
N LEU A 35 -2.72 -19.37 -57.87
CA LEU A 35 -3.53 -19.66 -59.07
C LEU A 35 -3.69 -21.16 -59.34
N ALA A 36 -4.90 -21.65 -59.10
CA ALA A 36 -5.47 -22.79 -59.79
C ALA A 36 -6.92 -22.44 -60.16
N ASP A 37 -7.19 -22.51 -61.46
CA ASP A 37 -8.44 -22.23 -62.16
C ASP A 37 -9.55 -23.21 -61.74
N ALA A 38 -10.76 -22.70 -61.47
CA ALA A 38 -11.97 -22.79 -62.28
C ALA A 38 -12.52 -24.21 -62.51
N LEU A 39 -13.81 -24.42 -62.16
CA LEU A 39 -14.83 -25.06 -63.02
C LEU A 39 -16.22 -25.05 -62.31
N SER A 40 -17.21 -24.50 -63.04
CA SER A 40 -18.62 -24.91 -63.11
C SER A 40 -19.57 -24.75 -61.89
N SER A 41 -20.51 -23.80 -62.00
CA SER A 41 -21.81 -23.72 -61.29
C SER A 41 -22.85 -24.69 -61.93
N PRO A 42 -24.17 -24.71 -61.57
CA PRO A 42 -24.92 -24.18 -60.42
C PRO A 42 -25.95 -25.21 -59.83
N LEU A 43 -26.90 -24.72 -59.01
CA LEU A 43 -28.17 -25.31 -58.58
C LEU A 43 -28.16 -26.01 -57.21
N PHE A 44 -28.38 -25.24 -56.14
CA PHE A 44 -29.60 -25.29 -55.32
C PHE A 44 -29.55 -24.17 -54.28
N GLY A 45 -30.61 -23.36 -54.24
CA GLY A 45 -30.70 -22.19 -53.37
C GLY A 45 -31.07 -22.55 -51.93
N CYS A 46 -30.48 -21.80 -51.00
CA CYS A 46 -31.05 -21.50 -49.69
C CYS A 46 -30.69 -20.04 -49.35
N PRO A 47 -31.66 -19.13 -49.16
CA PRO A 47 -31.38 -17.78 -48.68
C PRO A 47 -31.08 -17.83 -47.18
N VAL A 48 -29.85 -17.50 -46.78
CA VAL A 48 -29.48 -17.33 -45.38
C VAL A 48 -29.85 -15.89 -44.98
N SER A 49 -30.88 -15.74 -44.14
CA SER A 49 -31.25 -14.48 -43.52
C SER A 49 -30.29 -14.16 -42.38
N LEU A 50 -29.41 -13.18 -42.58
CA LEU A 50 -28.62 -12.56 -41.51
C LEU A 50 -29.51 -11.58 -40.74
N SER A 51 -30.09 -12.05 -39.64
CA SER A 51 -30.73 -11.18 -38.64
C SER A 51 -29.64 -10.41 -37.87
N SER A 52 -29.43 -9.15 -38.26
CA SER A 52 -28.58 -8.20 -37.56
C SER A 52 -29.32 -7.66 -36.32
N ASN A 53 -29.29 -8.41 -35.21
CA ASN A 53 -29.66 -7.85 -33.90
C ASN A 53 -28.46 -7.09 -33.32
N SER A 54 -28.28 -5.84 -33.75
CA SER A 54 -27.39 -4.89 -33.11
C SER A 54 -28.09 -4.36 -31.85
N THR A 55 -27.88 -5.00 -30.71
CA THR A 55 -28.22 -4.39 -29.42
C THR A 55 -27.16 -3.33 -29.11
N PRO A 56 -27.53 -2.05 -28.91
CA PRO A 56 -26.57 -1.10 -28.38
C PRO A 56 -26.42 -1.42 -26.89
N LEU A 57 -25.26 -1.99 -26.53
CA LEU A 57 -24.77 -1.94 -25.17
C LEU A 57 -24.56 -0.46 -24.83
N LEU A 58 -25.58 0.16 -24.26
CA LEU A 58 -25.46 1.44 -23.57
C LEU A 58 -24.54 1.18 -22.37
N TRP A 59 -23.24 1.34 -22.60
CA TRP A 59 -22.27 1.49 -21.52
C TRP A 59 -22.70 2.72 -20.74
N ARG A 60 -23.42 2.48 -19.64
CA ARG A 60 -23.83 3.51 -18.69
C ARG A 60 -22.54 4.13 -18.20
N ARG A 61 -22.20 5.28 -18.77
CA ARG A 61 -21.09 6.12 -18.33
C ARG A 61 -21.41 6.55 -16.92
N SER A 62 -20.98 5.77 -15.94
CA SER A 62 -21.00 6.16 -14.54
C SER A 62 -20.17 7.43 -14.44
N ARG A 63 -20.85 8.57 -14.33
CA ARG A 63 -20.23 9.80 -13.87
C ARG A 63 -19.74 9.48 -12.45
N PRO A 64 -18.43 9.62 -12.14
CA PRO A 64 -18.04 9.59 -10.74
C PRO A 64 -18.64 10.85 -10.13
N ILE A 65 -19.72 10.68 -9.38
CA ILE A 65 -20.14 11.69 -8.42
C ILE A 65 -19.03 11.69 -7.38
N SER A 66 -18.15 12.68 -7.43
CA SER A 66 -17.14 12.89 -6.40
C SER A 66 -17.83 13.45 -5.15
N THR A 67 -18.70 12.65 -4.53
CA THR A 67 -18.99 12.85 -3.12
C THR A 67 -17.66 12.64 -2.40
N VAL A 68 -17.07 13.75 -1.95
CA VAL A 68 -15.92 13.76 -1.03
C VAL A 68 -16.35 12.98 0.19
N PHE A 69 -16.03 11.70 0.22
CA PHE A 69 -16.38 10.82 1.33
C PHE A 69 -15.55 11.28 2.52
N PHE A 70 -16.18 11.94 3.49
CA PHE A 70 -15.58 12.35 4.77
C PHE A 70 -15.31 11.16 5.71
N MET A 71 -15.34 9.93 5.22
CA MET A 71 -15.16 8.72 6.02
C MET A 71 -13.91 8.00 5.53
N LEU A 72 -13.01 7.68 6.46
CA LEU A 72 -11.94 6.72 6.18
C LEU A 72 -12.56 5.33 5.90
N PRO A 73 -11.89 4.48 5.12
CA PRO A 73 -12.28 3.08 5.01
C PRO A 73 -12.07 2.41 6.38
N THR A 74 -13.14 2.30 7.16
CA THR A 74 -13.16 1.51 8.40
C THR A 74 -13.71 0.13 8.12
N ALA A 75 -13.20 -0.89 8.81
CA ALA A 75 -13.71 -2.24 8.66
C ALA A 75 -15.10 -2.36 9.31
N ASN A 76 -16.10 -2.63 8.47
CA ASN A 76 -17.37 -3.26 8.80
C ASN A 76 -18.37 -2.46 9.69
N PRO A 77 -19.45 -1.89 9.12
CA PRO A 77 -20.47 -1.13 9.87
C PRO A 77 -21.37 -2.00 10.79
N GLU A 78 -21.21 -3.33 10.81
CA GLU A 78 -22.05 -4.23 11.62
C GLU A 78 -21.70 -4.29 13.12
N ARG A 79 -20.61 -3.66 13.59
CA ARG A 79 -20.25 -3.70 15.03
C ARG A 79 -21.06 -2.79 15.94
N THR A 80 -21.88 -1.88 15.40
CA THR A 80 -22.63 -0.91 16.20
C THR A 80 -24.11 -1.28 16.29
N SER A 81 -24.50 -2.07 17.29
CA SER A 81 -25.88 -2.07 17.78
C SER A 81 -26.12 -0.77 18.55
N SER A 82 -27.00 0.07 18.01
CA SER A 82 -27.54 1.31 18.59
C SER A 82 -26.64 2.59 18.57
N SER A 83 -26.81 3.33 17.47
CA SER A 83 -27.04 4.79 17.43
C SER A 83 -25.91 5.80 17.25
N LYS A 84 -24.62 5.48 17.41
CA LYS A 84 -23.54 6.47 17.17
C LYS A 84 -22.40 5.91 16.32
N ILE A 85 -22.30 6.38 15.07
CA ILE A 85 -21.13 6.18 14.20
C ILE A 85 -20.07 7.21 14.65
N PRO A 86 -18.86 6.79 15.03
CA PRO A 86 -17.84 7.72 15.47
C PRO A 86 -17.34 8.56 14.28
N LYS A 87 -17.24 9.87 14.49
CA LYS A 87 -16.89 10.84 13.44
C LYS A 87 -15.37 11.05 13.41
N TRP A 88 -14.76 11.02 12.23
CA TRP A 88 -13.35 11.35 12.07
C TRP A 88 -13.11 12.85 12.07
N SER A 89 -12.02 13.29 12.70
CA SER A 89 -11.61 14.70 12.62
C SER A 89 -11.11 15.06 11.24
N SER A 90 -11.30 16.32 10.84
CA SER A 90 -10.81 16.83 9.54
C SER A 90 -9.30 16.63 9.36
N ARG A 91 -8.53 16.76 10.45
CA ARG A 91 -7.07 16.50 10.45
C ARG A 91 -6.75 15.02 10.25
N SER A 92 -7.56 14.12 10.79
CA SER A 92 -7.40 12.66 10.62
C SER A 92 -7.67 12.26 9.18
N ILE A 93 -8.75 12.76 8.59
CA ILE A 93 -9.10 12.55 7.17
C ILE A 93 -7.99 13.06 6.26
N LYS A 94 -7.52 14.29 6.52
CA LYS A 94 -6.39 14.85 5.77
C LYS A 94 -5.11 14.04 5.93
N SER A 95 -4.79 13.58 7.15
CA SER A 95 -3.61 12.76 7.42
C SER A 95 -3.66 11.44 6.66
N PHE A 96 -4.83 10.79 6.61
CA PHE A 96 -5.05 9.57 5.82
C PHE A 96 -4.79 9.80 4.33
N SER A 97 -5.41 10.83 3.74
CA SER A 97 -5.20 11.17 2.33
C SER A 97 -3.75 11.53 2.01
N MET A 98 -3.04 12.18 2.95
CA MET A 98 -1.62 12.47 2.82
C MET A 98 -0.77 11.20 2.90
N GLY A 99 -1.15 10.23 3.74
CA GLY A 99 -0.46 8.94 3.82
C GLY A 99 -0.59 8.14 2.52
N GLU A 100 -1.80 8.07 1.95
CA GLU A 100 -2.02 7.45 0.64
C GLU A 100 -1.21 8.15 -0.47
N LEU A 101 -1.19 9.49 -0.46
CA LEU A 101 -0.35 10.27 -1.38
C LEU A 101 1.14 9.94 -1.22
N GLU A 102 1.65 9.81 0.00
CA GLU A 102 3.05 9.44 0.25
C GLU A 102 3.37 8.02 -0.21
N ALA A 103 2.47 7.05 -0.01
CA ALA A 103 2.63 5.70 -0.55
C ALA A 103 2.78 5.73 -2.09
N ARG A 104 1.98 6.55 -2.78
CA ARG A 104 2.06 6.74 -4.24
C ARG A 104 3.33 7.42 -4.68
N LYS A 105 3.76 8.48 -4.00
CA LYS A 105 5.02 9.18 -4.29
C LYS A 105 6.22 8.26 -4.14
N LEU A 106 6.19 7.42 -3.11
CA LEU A 106 7.20 6.40 -2.85
C LEU A 106 6.93 5.13 -3.66
N LYS A 107 6.03 5.10 -4.63
CA LYS A 107 5.71 3.94 -5.49
C LYS A 107 5.55 2.63 -4.73
N TYR A 108 5.01 2.67 -3.50
CA TYR A 108 4.64 1.46 -2.79
C TYR A 108 3.31 0.93 -3.33
N PRO A 109 3.13 -0.39 -3.45
CA PRO A 109 1.92 -0.98 -4.00
C PRO A 109 0.72 -0.88 -3.04
N THR A 110 0.98 -0.69 -1.75
CA THR A 110 -0.01 -0.69 -0.67
C THR A 110 0.18 0.50 0.25
N THR A 111 -0.89 0.88 0.96
CA THR A 111 -0.87 1.91 2.01
C THR A 111 -0.69 1.22 3.37
N GLY A 112 0.55 1.21 3.87
CA GLY A 112 0.88 0.62 5.16
C GLY A 112 0.77 1.57 6.36
N THR A 113 1.18 1.09 7.52
CA THR A 113 1.20 1.87 8.77
C THR A 113 2.27 2.97 8.74
N GLU A 114 3.37 2.72 8.03
CA GLU A 114 4.41 3.71 7.73
C GLU A 114 3.86 4.87 6.88
N ALA A 115 2.98 4.57 5.93
CA ALA A 115 2.32 5.59 5.11
C ALA A 115 1.37 6.44 5.96
N LEU A 116 0.58 5.82 6.85
CA LEU A 116 -0.28 6.55 7.79
C LEU A 116 0.54 7.45 8.73
N LEU A 117 1.67 6.96 9.26
CA LEU A 117 2.59 7.74 10.08
C LEU A 117 3.16 8.95 9.31
N MET A 118 3.62 8.75 8.09
CA MET A 118 4.07 9.84 7.21
C MET A 118 2.93 10.83 6.93
N GLY A 119 1.70 10.35 6.72
CA GLY A 119 0.52 11.17 6.53
C GLY A 119 0.24 12.14 7.68
N ILE A 120 0.36 11.67 8.93
CA ILE A 120 0.24 12.51 10.14
C ILE A 120 1.33 13.60 10.14
N LEU A 121 2.57 13.23 9.81
CA LEU A 121 3.69 14.19 9.77
C LEU A 121 3.58 15.21 8.63
N VAL A 122 3.02 14.81 7.48
CA VAL A 122 2.75 15.70 6.34
C VAL A 122 1.61 16.66 6.64
N GLU A 123 0.56 16.21 7.34
CA GLU A 123 -0.52 17.08 7.80
C GLU A 123 0.03 18.17 8.75
N GLY A 124 0.85 17.76 9.72
CA GLY A 124 1.76 18.64 10.45
C GLY A 124 1.13 19.57 11.49
N THR A 125 -0.19 19.85 11.45
CA THR A 125 -0.84 20.82 12.36
C THR A 125 -1.44 20.19 13.61
N SER A 126 -1.73 18.89 13.55
CA SER A 126 -2.27 18.11 14.65
C SER A 126 -1.35 17.99 15.87
N LEU A 127 -1.95 17.72 17.03
CA LEU A 127 -1.22 17.43 18.27
C LEU A 127 -0.24 16.27 18.09
N ALA A 128 -0.69 15.17 17.47
CA ALA A 128 0.17 14.01 17.20
C ALA A 128 1.42 14.38 16.39
N ALA A 129 1.27 15.19 15.33
CA ALA A 129 2.40 15.63 14.52
C ALA A 129 3.35 16.56 15.29
N LYS A 130 2.82 17.45 16.13
CA LYS A 130 3.63 18.31 17.01
C LYS A 130 4.39 17.48 18.05
N PHE A 131 3.72 16.50 18.66
CA PHE A 131 4.30 15.60 19.66
C PHE A 131 5.43 14.76 19.08
N LEU A 132 5.25 14.18 17.89
CA LEU A 132 6.31 13.45 17.19
C LEU A 132 7.53 14.34 16.90
N ARG A 133 7.29 15.56 16.39
CA ARG A 133 8.38 16.51 16.10
C ARG A 133 9.12 16.97 17.36
N ALA A 134 8.40 17.21 18.46
CA ALA A 134 9.00 17.55 19.75
C ALA A 134 9.91 16.43 20.28
N ASN A 135 9.56 15.17 19.98
CA ASN A 135 10.36 13.98 20.31
C ASN A 135 11.43 13.63 19.25
N GLY A 136 11.71 14.53 18.30
CA GLY A 136 12.76 14.34 17.30
C GLY A 136 12.40 13.38 16.15
N ILE A 137 11.14 12.95 16.06
CA ILE A 137 10.60 12.12 14.99
C ILE A 137 10.06 13.05 13.90
N THR A 138 10.79 13.12 12.79
CA THR A 138 10.47 14.02 11.66
C THR A 138 10.16 13.22 10.41
N LEU A 139 9.42 13.82 9.48
CA LEU A 139 9.08 13.21 8.20
C LEU A 139 10.30 12.68 7.45
N PHE A 140 11.41 13.42 7.50
CA PHE A 140 12.66 13.04 6.84
C PHE A 140 13.21 11.73 7.41
N LYS A 141 13.38 11.63 8.74
CA LYS A 141 13.87 10.41 9.40
C LYS A 141 12.94 9.21 9.17
N VAL A 142 11.62 9.44 9.19
CA VAL A 142 10.63 8.39 8.93
C VAL A 142 10.74 7.86 7.50
N ARG A 143 10.98 8.72 6.50
CA ARG A 143 11.22 8.27 5.12
C ARG A 143 12.50 7.44 5.01
N GLU A 144 13.58 7.87 5.65
CA GLU A 144 14.85 7.13 5.65
C GLU A 144 14.70 5.73 6.26
N GLU A 145 14.08 5.64 7.44
CA GLU A 145 13.83 4.35 8.09
C GLU A 145 12.82 3.49 7.31
N THR A 146 11.82 4.09 6.66
CA THR A 146 10.91 3.37 5.74
C THR A 146 11.68 2.72 4.59
N VAL A 147 12.54 3.48 3.91
CA VAL A 147 13.36 2.97 2.79
C VAL A 147 14.35 1.91 3.26
N LYS A 148 14.89 2.05 4.47
CA LYS A 148 15.80 1.07 5.07
C LYS A 148 15.10 -0.24 5.43
N LEU A 149 13.86 -0.19 5.92
CA LEU A 149 13.10 -1.38 6.34
C LEU A 149 12.40 -2.09 5.17
N LEU A 150 11.74 -1.33 4.28
CA LEU A 150 10.96 -1.88 3.17
C LEU A 150 11.73 -1.93 1.84
N GLY A 151 12.87 -1.24 1.76
CA GLY A 151 13.62 -1.07 0.53
C GLY A 151 13.11 0.10 -0.32
N LYS A 152 13.92 0.47 -1.33
CA LYS A 152 13.48 1.37 -2.39
C LYS A 152 12.54 0.60 -3.31
N SER A 153 11.38 1.19 -3.56
CA SER A 153 10.31 0.65 -4.40
C SER A 153 10.54 0.81 -5.90
N ASP A 154 11.75 1.20 -6.35
CA ASP A 154 12.07 1.42 -7.77
C ASP A 154 11.75 0.19 -8.66
N LEU A 155 11.52 -0.97 -8.03
CA LEU A 155 11.06 -2.22 -8.64
C LEU A 155 9.56 -2.24 -9.03
N TYR A 156 8.71 -1.37 -8.45
CA TYR A 156 7.29 -1.30 -8.78
C TYR A 156 7.03 -0.22 -9.82
N PHE A 157 7.00 -0.64 -11.08
CA PHE A 157 6.62 0.23 -12.22
C PHE A 157 5.13 0.61 -12.19
N PHE A 158 4.30 -0.14 -11.45
CA PHE A 158 2.85 0.06 -11.36
C PHE A 158 2.39 0.16 -9.90
N SER A 159 2.47 1.34 -9.29
CA SER A 159 1.64 1.64 -8.12
C SER A 159 0.25 2.05 -8.59
N PRO A 160 -0.83 1.47 -8.02
CA PRO A 160 -2.19 1.89 -8.34
C PRO A 160 -2.41 3.37 -7.97
N GLU A 161 -3.37 4.01 -8.65
CA GLU A 161 -3.77 5.39 -8.32
C GLU A 161 -4.31 5.51 -6.88
N HIS A 162 -4.85 4.43 -6.33
CA HIS A 162 -5.33 4.33 -4.95
C HIS A 162 -4.77 3.04 -4.32
N PRO A 163 -3.60 3.07 -3.67
CA PRO A 163 -3.01 1.89 -3.05
C PRO A 163 -3.89 1.36 -1.90
N PRO A 164 -4.28 0.08 -1.93
CA PRO A 164 -5.14 -0.50 -0.92
C PRO A 164 -4.44 -0.52 0.44
N LEU A 165 -5.21 -0.45 1.52
CA LEU A 165 -4.69 -0.56 2.88
C LEU A 165 -4.14 -1.95 3.14
N THR A 166 -3.03 -2.01 3.88
CA THR A 166 -2.55 -3.28 4.44
C THR A 166 -3.39 -3.70 5.64
N GLU A 167 -3.44 -4.99 5.93
CA GLU A 167 -4.13 -5.54 7.11
C GLU A 167 -3.72 -4.84 8.43
N PRO A 168 -2.43 -4.62 8.74
CA PRO A 168 -2.04 -3.88 9.95
C PRO A 168 -2.50 -2.42 9.93
N ALA A 169 -2.52 -1.76 8.77
CA ALA A 169 -2.99 -0.38 8.66
C ALA A 169 -4.50 -0.30 8.93
N GLN A 170 -5.28 -1.26 8.43
CA GLN A 170 -6.70 -1.35 8.69
C GLN A 170 -6.97 -1.61 10.19
N ARG A 171 -6.28 -2.59 10.79
CA ARG A 171 -6.41 -2.84 12.24
C ARG A 171 -6.02 -1.65 13.10
N ALA A 172 -5.01 -0.87 12.70
CA ALA A 172 -4.65 0.37 13.40
C ALA A 172 -5.77 1.42 13.36
N LEU A 173 -6.50 1.54 12.25
CA LEU A 173 -7.67 2.43 12.14
C LEU A 173 -8.85 1.90 12.95
N ASP A 174 -9.10 0.58 12.90
CA ASP A 174 -10.15 -0.05 13.69
C ASP A 174 -9.86 0.09 15.20
N TRP A 175 -8.60 -0.03 15.61
CA TRP A 175 -8.18 0.25 16.98
C TRP A 175 -8.52 1.67 17.41
N ALA A 176 -8.25 2.66 16.55
CA ALA A 176 -8.57 4.07 16.83
C ALA A 176 -10.08 4.31 17.00
N VAL A 177 -10.89 3.59 16.21
CA VAL A 177 -12.36 3.60 16.31
C VAL A 177 -12.81 2.96 17.62
N ASP A 178 -12.33 1.75 17.91
CA ASP A 178 -12.69 1.00 19.11
C ASP A 178 -12.29 1.75 20.39
N GLU A 179 -11.13 2.39 20.41
CA GLU A 179 -10.68 3.19 21.54
C GLU A 179 -11.59 4.39 21.80
N LYS A 180 -12.01 5.07 20.72
CA LYS A 180 -12.96 6.19 20.86
C LYS A 180 -14.31 5.71 21.35
N LEU A 181 -14.80 4.57 20.85
CA LEU A 181 -16.07 3.98 21.31
C LEU A 181 -16.02 3.57 22.78
N LYS A 182 -14.90 3.01 23.26
CA LYS A 182 -14.70 2.64 24.67
C LYS A 182 -14.68 3.83 25.61
N SER A 183 -14.12 4.97 25.18
CA SER A 183 -14.11 6.19 26.00
C SER A 183 -15.52 6.66 26.37
N GLY A 184 -16.52 6.35 25.53
CA GLY A 184 -17.91 6.79 25.74
C GLY A 184 -18.12 8.31 25.60
N GLU A 185 -17.04 9.06 25.34
CA GLU A 185 -17.07 10.50 25.20
C GLU A 185 -17.55 10.91 23.81
N ASP A 186 -18.49 11.84 23.77
CA ASP A 186 -18.89 12.48 22.53
C ASP A 186 -17.71 13.27 21.95
N GLY A 187 -17.20 12.88 20.78
CA GLY A 187 -16.07 13.58 20.16
C GLY A 187 -15.61 12.97 18.85
N GLU A 188 -14.63 13.61 18.23
CA GLU A 188 -14.05 13.15 16.95
C GLU A 188 -12.86 12.20 17.18
N ILE A 189 -12.68 11.22 16.30
CA ILE A 189 -11.47 10.41 16.25
C ILE A 189 -10.33 11.27 15.71
N THR A 190 -9.41 11.64 16.59
CA THR A 190 -8.27 12.51 16.28
C THR A 190 -7.07 11.73 15.72
N THR A 191 -6.09 12.46 15.20
CA THR A 191 -4.81 11.88 14.73
C THR A 191 -4.01 11.21 15.85
N ALA A 192 -4.27 11.57 17.12
CA ALA A 192 -3.66 10.90 18.27
C ALA A 192 -4.14 9.46 18.37
N HIS A 193 -5.44 9.21 18.20
CA HIS A 193 -5.99 7.85 18.15
C HIS A 193 -5.40 7.06 16.99
N MET A 194 -5.27 7.66 15.80
CA MET A 194 -4.60 7.01 14.66
C MET A 194 -3.14 6.63 14.99
N LEU A 195 -2.38 7.54 15.60
CA LEU A 195 -0.98 7.30 15.95
C LEU A 195 -0.84 6.20 17.00
N LEU A 196 -1.71 6.19 18.02
CA LEU A 196 -1.77 5.14 19.02
C LEU A 196 -2.20 3.79 18.42
N GLY A 197 -3.10 3.80 17.44
CA GLY A 197 -3.46 2.61 16.67
C GLY A 197 -2.27 2.03 15.92
N ILE A 198 -1.47 2.88 15.26
CA ILE A 198 -0.21 2.45 14.62
C ILE A 198 0.75 1.87 15.66
N TRP A 199 0.87 2.52 16.82
CA TRP A 199 1.73 2.03 17.91
C TRP A 199 1.28 0.69 18.47
N SER A 200 -0.04 0.42 18.52
CA SER A 200 -0.60 -0.84 19.03
C SER A 200 -0.24 -2.05 18.16
N GLU A 201 0.01 -1.84 16.87
CA GLU A 201 0.36 -2.88 15.90
C GLU A 201 1.87 -3.18 15.93
N LYS A 202 2.30 -3.98 16.91
CA LYS A 202 3.72 -4.29 17.20
C LYS A 202 4.52 -4.84 16.02
N ASP A 203 3.89 -5.64 15.16
CA ASP A 203 4.55 -6.25 14.00
C ASP A 203 4.62 -5.34 12.76
N SER A 204 3.93 -4.20 12.81
CA SER A 204 3.81 -3.28 11.69
C SER A 204 5.09 -2.48 11.43
N ALA A 205 5.25 -2.01 10.19
CA ALA A 205 6.37 -1.16 9.82
C ALA A 205 6.35 0.17 10.58
N GLY A 206 5.16 0.78 10.74
CA GLY A 206 4.99 2.03 11.50
C GLY A 206 5.48 1.90 12.95
N HIS A 207 5.11 0.83 13.65
CA HIS A 207 5.60 0.58 15.01
C HIS A 207 7.12 0.45 15.05
N LYS A 208 7.70 -0.37 14.16
CA LYS A 208 9.16 -0.58 14.08
C LYS A 208 9.93 0.71 13.79
N ILE A 209 9.42 1.57 12.90
CA ILE A 209 10.02 2.88 12.59
C ILE A 209 9.92 3.82 13.79
N MET A 210 8.77 3.88 14.45
CA MET A 210 8.60 4.71 15.65
C MET A 210 9.56 4.26 16.76
N ALA A 211 9.66 2.95 17.01
CA ALA A 211 10.58 2.38 17.98
C ALA A 211 12.04 2.67 17.63
N SER A 212 12.45 2.53 16.35
CA SER A 212 13.82 2.82 15.93
C SER A 212 14.21 4.29 16.10
N LEU A 213 13.22 5.21 16.01
CA LEU A 213 13.39 6.64 16.24
C LEU A 213 13.20 7.06 17.71
N GLY A 214 13.06 6.10 18.62
CA GLY A 214 12.99 6.32 20.07
C GLY A 214 11.61 6.69 20.59
N PHE A 215 10.54 6.32 19.89
CA PHE A 215 9.19 6.31 20.48
C PHE A 215 9.02 5.08 21.37
N ASP A 216 8.44 5.27 22.55
CA ASP A 216 8.28 4.24 23.58
C ASP A 216 6.86 4.26 24.19
N ASP A 217 6.59 3.29 25.05
CA ASP A 217 5.29 3.17 25.74
C ASP A 217 5.03 4.33 26.71
N GLU A 218 6.08 4.99 27.21
CA GLU A 218 5.95 6.16 28.07
C GLU A 218 5.42 7.36 27.28
N LYS A 219 5.99 7.64 26.10
CA LYS A 219 5.51 8.66 25.17
C LYS A 219 4.11 8.34 24.65
N ALA A 220 3.79 7.06 24.41
CA ALA A 220 2.46 6.65 24.02
C ALA A 220 1.41 7.03 25.10
N LYS A 221 1.72 6.76 26.37
CA LYS A 221 0.84 7.14 27.51
C LYS A 221 0.75 8.66 27.68
N GLU A 222 1.85 9.38 27.47
CA GLU A 222 1.83 10.85 27.51
C GLU A 222 0.93 11.43 26.41
N LEU A 223 1.05 10.90 25.19
CA LEU A 223 0.21 11.29 24.07
C LEU A 223 -1.28 11.03 24.35
N ALA A 224 -1.62 9.85 24.90
CA ALA A 224 -2.99 9.52 25.27
C ALA A 224 -3.57 10.55 26.25
N LYS A 225 -2.84 10.88 27.33
CA LYS A 225 -3.26 11.91 28.30
C LYS A 225 -3.42 13.31 27.70
N SER A 226 -2.67 13.62 26.64
CA SER A 226 -2.75 14.91 25.96
C SER A 226 -3.91 14.99 24.96
N ALA A 227 -4.34 13.85 24.41
CA ALA A 227 -5.46 13.78 23.48
C ALA A 227 -6.78 14.17 24.16
N ASP A 228 -6.97 13.74 25.41
CA ASP A 228 -8.15 14.09 26.22
C ASP A 228 -8.23 15.61 26.48
N LYS A 229 -7.09 16.28 26.62
CA LYS A 229 -7.00 17.73 26.88
C LYS A 229 -7.24 18.59 25.64
N GLU A 230 -6.91 18.11 24.44
CA GLU A 230 -7.17 18.85 23.18
C GLU A 230 -8.68 19.04 22.95
N PHE A 231 -9.49 18.11 23.46
CA PHE A 231 -10.94 18.19 23.36
C PHE A 231 -11.51 19.41 24.10
N GLU A 232 -11.02 19.70 25.31
CA GLU A 232 -11.49 20.83 26.13
C GLU A 232 -11.17 22.21 25.53
N LEU A 233 -10.06 22.33 24.78
CA LEU A 233 -9.63 23.61 24.19
C LEU A 233 -10.28 23.92 22.85
N SER A 234 -10.90 22.94 22.17
CA SER A 234 -11.61 23.19 20.91
C SER A 234 -12.98 23.87 21.07
N TYR A 235 -13.48 23.97 22.31
CA TYR A 235 -14.77 24.55 22.67
C TYR A 235 -14.70 25.90 23.42
N ARG A 236 -13.51 26.52 23.52
CA ARG A 236 -13.32 27.90 24.01
C ARG A 236 -12.76 28.79 22.92
#